data_AF-A0A1H6C281-F1
#
_entry.id   AF-A0A1H6C281-F1
#
_cell.length_a   1.000
_cell.length_b   1.000
_cell.length_c   1.000
_cell.angle_alpha   90.00
_cell.angle_beta   90.00
_cell.angle_gamma   90.00
#
_symmetry.space_group_name_H-M   'P 1'
#
loop_
_entity.id
_entity.type
_entity.pdbx_description
1 polymer ?
#
loop_
_entity_poly.entity_id
_entity_poly.type
_entity_poly.pdbx_seq_one_letter_code
_entity_poly.pdbx_strand_id
1 'polypeptide(L)'
;MTQLRLIVWKDVRQLWPQLSAYALLLAMYGWGVPQTWPGSASNSFLAIFVTLLKLLLIASQFVLITSVVHADRLVGEEQFWITRPYDWRTLLGAKLLFVVACVELPLVLMQARLLEAAGLHPWAVKMRVVVSLLRFLLLPCLPMMLVAAVTETLAMAFVFLAGLLVAFAGFEQFALTGTLSRMSPPFEVVVYGGVFSVLVMAMLAYQYARRRTMQCRVAMVATLALLLVVSFGYDRQGFGAPVEELIRSQYATPGGGLRAVFGGPVPYEERGEDLQFLRNFVEVKLPIRLEGLPADARIHRPNVAVAFEAGGVRYAGPWQNASVSESAIGFPLPKDIYDRVAGTDLTLHLELIAEELNVSEMKQVTVEERFAGPMGGNCILSRGKVVCRFAYQAWTPTHVEAVTGSLGCNVAGKPMHVGAWLLEIPQGTTYDPVVNETLSLGGRVCAGDALRFTEYGSPQRFRVAVDAPGVRLSDYRAVDEPGGARP
;
A
#
# COMPACT_ATOMS: atom_id res chain seq x y z
N MET A 1 26.37 14.83 26.58
CA MET A 1 26.73 13.72 25.66
C MET A 1 27.32 12.51 26.38
N THR A 2 28.19 12.69 27.39
CA THR A 2 28.84 11.57 28.13
C THR A 2 27.86 10.59 28.78
N GLN A 3 26.80 11.09 29.43
CA GLN A 3 25.81 10.26 30.12
C GLN A 3 24.96 9.39 29.16
N LEU A 4 24.52 9.96 28.04
CA LEU A 4 23.75 9.25 27.02
C LEU A 4 24.53 8.05 26.46
N ARG A 5 25.82 8.24 26.14
CA ARG A 5 26.70 7.17 25.66
C ARG A 5 26.83 6.03 26.68
N LEU A 6 26.97 6.37 27.97
CA LEU A 6 27.11 5.38 29.04
C LEU A 6 25.84 4.54 29.21
N ILE A 7 24.65 5.15 29.11
CA ILE A 7 23.38 4.43 29.18
C ILE A 7 23.25 3.45 28.01
N VAL A 8 23.52 3.92 26.78
CA VAL A 8 23.45 3.06 25.60
C VAL A 8 24.45 1.91 25.69
N TRP A 9 25.69 2.19 26.10
CA TRP A 9 26.71 1.15 26.24
C TRP A 9 26.36 0.12 27.32
N LYS A 10 25.78 0.56 28.45
CA LYS A 10 25.22 -0.33 29.48
C LYS A 10 24.16 -1.25 28.86
N ASP A 11 23.20 -0.69 28.14
CA ASP A 11 22.09 -1.44 27.53
C ASP A 11 22.60 -2.46 26.48
N VAL A 12 23.55 -2.06 25.63
CA VAL A 12 24.19 -2.96 24.64
C VAL A 12 24.90 -4.11 25.34
N ARG A 13 25.68 -3.83 26.39
CA ARG A 13 26.39 -4.87 27.14
C ARG A 13 25.43 -5.79 27.88
N GLN A 14 24.30 -5.29 28.36
CA GLN A 14 23.30 -6.11 29.04
C GLN A 14 22.52 -7.01 28.07
N LEU A 15 22.22 -6.50 26.87
CA LEU A 15 21.35 -7.16 25.88
C LEU A 15 22.12 -7.85 24.75
N TRP A 16 23.44 -8.03 24.89
CA TRP A 16 24.27 -8.64 23.84
C TRP A 16 23.81 -10.03 23.38
N PRO A 17 23.28 -10.94 24.24
CA PRO A 17 22.81 -12.25 23.78
C PRO A 17 21.54 -12.14 22.94
N GLN A 18 20.62 -11.23 23.30
CA GLN A 18 19.41 -11.01 22.50
C GLN A 18 19.76 -10.32 21.17
N LEU A 19 20.71 -9.38 21.19
CA LEU A 19 21.20 -8.72 19.99
C LEU A 19 21.89 -9.70 19.02
N SER A 20 22.68 -10.66 19.54
CA SER A 20 23.32 -11.67 18.70
C SER A 20 22.30 -12.62 18.08
N ALA A 21 21.28 -13.04 18.84
CA ALA A 21 20.18 -13.85 18.32
C ALA A 21 19.39 -13.10 17.23
N TYR A 22 19.10 -11.81 17.43
CA TYR A 22 18.45 -10.98 16.42
C TYR A 22 19.29 -10.81 15.15
N ALA A 23 20.59 -10.56 15.30
CA ALA A 23 21.51 -10.48 14.17
C ALA A 23 21.60 -11.80 13.39
N LEU A 24 21.57 -12.94 14.09
CA LEU A 24 21.53 -14.26 13.46
C LEU A 24 20.22 -14.48 12.67
N LEU A 25 19.06 -14.09 13.24
CA LEU A 25 17.78 -14.14 12.55
C LEU A 25 17.78 -13.29 11.28
N LEU A 26 18.33 -12.07 11.35
CA LEU A 26 18.48 -11.20 10.18
C LEU A 26 19.39 -11.81 9.11
N ALA A 27 20.52 -12.41 9.51
CA ALA A 27 21.44 -13.07 8.59
C ALA A 27 20.77 -14.27 7.89
N MET A 28 20.06 -15.12 8.64
CA MET A 28 19.32 -16.25 8.09
C MET A 28 18.21 -15.80 7.15
N TYR A 29 17.47 -14.75 7.51
CA TYR A 29 16.42 -14.19 6.66
C TYR A 29 17.00 -13.60 5.37
N GLY A 30 18.05 -12.80 5.47
CA GLY A 30 18.75 -12.21 4.32
C GLY A 30 19.35 -13.24 3.35
N TRP A 31 19.70 -14.43 3.85
CA TRP A 31 20.16 -15.55 3.02
C TRP A 31 19.00 -16.37 2.41
N GLY A 32 17.92 -16.56 3.15
CA GLY A 32 16.79 -17.41 2.74
C GLY A 32 15.86 -16.73 1.74
N VAL A 33 15.55 -15.45 1.91
CA VAL A 33 14.59 -14.72 1.07
C VAL A 33 14.93 -14.72 -0.42
N PRO A 34 16.18 -14.47 -0.86
CA PRO A 34 16.51 -14.49 -2.30
C PRO A 34 16.21 -15.82 -2.99
N GLN A 35 16.22 -16.91 -2.23
CA GLN A 35 15.92 -18.25 -2.74
C GLN A 35 14.42 -18.50 -2.91
N THR A 36 13.55 -17.71 -2.26
CA THR A 36 12.09 -17.80 -2.41
C THR A 36 11.53 -16.85 -3.45
N TRP A 37 12.36 -15.98 -4.04
CA TRP A 37 11.92 -15.08 -5.11
C TRP A 37 11.45 -15.84 -6.36
N PRO A 38 10.49 -15.28 -7.13
CA PRO A 38 10.09 -15.84 -8.40
C PRO A 38 11.30 -16.01 -9.35
N GLY A 39 11.35 -17.14 -10.05
CA GLY A 39 12.46 -17.53 -10.91
C GLY A 39 13.58 -18.31 -10.21
N SER A 40 13.58 -18.38 -8.87
CA SER A 40 14.48 -19.25 -8.09
C SER A 40 13.90 -20.66 -7.91
N ALA A 41 14.76 -21.67 -7.71
CA ALA A 41 14.35 -23.04 -7.41
C ALA A 41 13.90 -23.19 -5.95
N SER A 42 12.84 -22.49 -5.56
CA SER A 42 12.28 -22.58 -4.21
C SER A 42 11.46 -23.86 -4.03
N ASN A 43 11.52 -24.44 -2.83
CA ASN A 43 10.59 -25.49 -2.41
C ASN A 43 9.64 -24.93 -1.32
N SER A 44 8.50 -25.59 -1.11
CA SER A 44 7.49 -25.13 -0.15
C SER A 44 8.03 -25.03 1.28
N PHE A 45 8.96 -25.91 1.65
CA PHE A 45 9.59 -25.89 2.97
C PHE A 45 10.36 -24.59 3.24
N LEU A 46 11.17 -24.15 2.28
CA LEU A 46 11.95 -22.92 2.40
C LEU A 46 11.04 -21.68 2.51
N ALA A 47 9.94 -21.65 1.74
CA ALA A 47 8.95 -20.57 1.82
C ALA A 47 8.30 -20.48 3.20
N ILE A 48 7.92 -21.62 3.79
CA ILE A 48 7.39 -21.69 5.16
C ILE A 48 8.46 -21.24 6.16
N PHE A 49 9.70 -21.71 6.01
CA PHE A 49 10.81 -21.35 6.88
C PHE A 49 11.09 -19.84 6.88
N VAL A 50 11.15 -19.21 5.70
CA VAL A 50 11.31 -17.74 5.57
C VAL A 50 10.14 -16.98 6.19
N THR A 51 8.91 -17.50 6.05
CA THR A 51 7.72 -16.92 6.69
C THR A 51 7.81 -16.98 8.22
N LEU A 52 8.27 -18.10 8.78
CA LEU A 52 8.50 -18.24 10.22
C LEU A 52 9.62 -17.31 10.70
N LEU A 53 10.71 -17.17 9.94
CA LEU A 53 11.78 -16.22 10.26
C LEU A 53 11.26 -14.77 10.31
N LYS A 54 10.37 -14.37 9.39
CA LYS A 54 9.73 -13.05 9.41
C LYS A 54 8.95 -12.81 10.71
N LEU A 55 8.21 -13.80 11.19
CA LEU A 55 7.47 -13.72 12.46
C LEU A 55 8.42 -13.65 13.67
N LEU A 56 9.48 -14.46 13.66
CA LEU A 56 10.51 -14.44 14.70
C LEU A 56 11.28 -13.11 14.75
N LEU A 57 11.50 -12.46 13.59
CA LEU A 57 12.07 -11.12 13.53
C LEU A 57 11.18 -10.08 14.23
N ILE A 58 9.87 -10.09 13.95
CA ILE A 58 8.91 -9.19 14.61
C ILE A 58 8.90 -9.44 16.13
N ALA A 59 8.84 -10.71 16.54
CA ALA A 59 8.85 -11.09 17.95
C ALA A 59 10.15 -10.70 18.66
N SER A 60 11.30 -10.94 18.04
CA SER A 60 12.62 -10.58 18.61
C SER A 60 12.82 -9.08 18.71
N GLN A 61 12.36 -8.28 17.73
CA GLN A 61 12.34 -6.83 17.83
C GLN A 61 11.49 -6.36 19.02
N PHE A 62 10.28 -6.91 19.16
CA PHE A 62 9.41 -6.59 20.30
C PHE A 62 10.07 -6.93 21.64
N VAL A 63 10.69 -8.10 21.76
CA VAL A 63 11.41 -8.52 22.98
C VAL A 63 12.59 -7.61 23.26
N LEU A 64 13.41 -7.26 22.26
CA LEU A 64 14.54 -6.35 22.41
C LEU A 64 14.10 -4.95 22.87
N ILE A 65 13.10 -4.38 22.19
CA ILE A 65 12.55 -3.05 22.51
C ILE A 65 11.96 -3.05 23.92
N THR A 66 11.19 -4.08 24.27
CA THR A 66 10.62 -4.20 25.61
C THR A 66 11.70 -4.36 26.67
N SER A 67 12.71 -5.19 26.41
CA SER A 67 13.81 -5.44 27.34
C SER A 67 14.63 -4.18 27.60
N VAL A 68 14.92 -3.38 26.57
CA VAL A 68 15.69 -2.14 26.76
C VAL A 68 14.90 -1.08 27.53
N VAL A 69 13.59 -0.99 27.32
CA VAL A 69 12.72 -0.09 28.09
C VAL A 69 12.57 -0.58 29.53
N HIS A 70 12.37 -1.88 29.75
CA HIS A 70 12.24 -2.48 31.08
C HIS A 70 13.56 -2.55 31.86
N ALA A 71 14.72 -2.45 31.20
CA ALA A 71 16.01 -2.35 31.90
C ALA A 71 16.10 -1.11 32.81
N ASP A 72 15.35 -0.06 32.49
CA ASP A 72 15.13 1.10 33.35
C ASP A 72 13.60 1.24 33.52
N ARG A 73 13.00 0.29 34.26
CA ARG A 73 11.55 0.23 34.49
C ARG A 73 10.99 1.61 34.81
N LEU A 74 9.79 1.90 34.32
CA LEU A 74 9.01 3.12 34.62
C LEU A 74 7.77 2.82 35.46
N VAL A 75 7.46 1.55 35.65
CA VAL A 75 6.26 1.03 36.29
C VAL A 75 6.67 -0.14 37.19
N GLY A 76 5.99 -0.31 38.32
CA GLY A 76 6.26 -1.34 39.33
C GLY A 76 6.92 -0.80 40.60
N GLU A 77 7.24 -1.71 41.52
CA GLU A 77 7.75 -1.37 42.86
C GLU A 77 9.26 -1.06 42.88
N GLU A 78 10.02 -1.57 41.92
CA GLU A 78 11.45 -1.30 41.78
C GLU A 78 11.70 0.01 41.00
N GLN A 79 11.33 1.13 41.61
CA GLN A 79 11.47 2.45 41.01
C GLN A 79 12.92 2.95 41.05
N PHE A 80 13.74 2.47 40.11
CA PHE A 80 15.17 2.79 39.99
C PHE A 80 15.48 4.30 39.95
N TRP A 81 14.53 5.11 39.50
CA TRP A 81 14.67 6.57 39.41
C TRP A 81 14.59 7.31 40.74
N ILE A 82 14.10 6.67 41.82
CA ILE A 82 14.06 7.29 43.15
C ILE A 82 15.49 7.43 43.70
N THR A 83 16.35 6.46 43.41
CA THR A 83 17.71 6.40 43.96
C THR A 83 18.76 7.05 43.03
N ARG A 84 18.44 7.26 41.75
CA ARG A 84 19.31 7.97 40.79
C ARG A 84 18.49 8.90 39.88
N PRO A 85 18.54 10.22 40.08
CA PRO A 85 17.79 11.17 39.24
C PRO A 85 18.46 11.33 37.87
N TYR A 86 18.09 10.48 36.92
CA TYR A 86 18.38 10.71 35.50
C TYR A 86 17.43 11.77 34.94
N ASP A 87 17.97 12.71 34.17
CA ASP A 87 17.15 13.57 33.33
C ASP A 87 16.37 12.73 32.31
N TRP A 88 15.05 12.94 32.27
CA TRP A 88 14.14 12.13 31.46
C TRP A 88 14.44 12.26 29.97
N ARG A 89 14.95 13.42 29.51
CA ARG A 89 15.32 13.64 28.10
C ARG A 89 16.51 12.78 27.72
N THR A 90 17.50 12.73 28.60
CA THR A 90 18.71 11.91 28.41
C THR A 90 18.37 10.41 28.41
N LEU A 91 17.45 9.98 29.27
CA LEU A 91 17.00 8.59 29.31
C LEU A 91 16.21 8.21 28.04
N LEU A 92 15.18 8.97 27.68
CA LEU A 92 14.38 8.72 26.47
C LEU A 92 15.26 8.76 25.22
N GLY A 93 16.14 9.75 25.11
CA GLY A 93 17.09 9.87 24.00
C GLY A 93 18.04 8.67 23.90
N ALA A 94 18.50 8.12 25.02
CA ALA A 94 19.32 6.91 25.02
C ALA A 94 18.53 5.68 24.52
N LYS A 95 17.27 5.51 24.93
CA LYS A 95 16.43 4.39 24.47
C LYS A 95 16.10 4.49 22.98
N LEU A 96 15.77 5.69 22.49
CA LEU A 96 15.57 5.93 21.07
C LEU A 96 16.85 5.66 20.26
N LEU A 97 18.00 6.12 20.74
CA LEU A 97 19.28 5.86 20.07
C LEU A 97 19.60 4.37 20.03
N PHE A 98 19.33 3.62 21.11
CA PHE A 98 19.49 2.17 21.13
C PHE A 98 18.63 1.50 20.06
N VAL A 99 17.35 1.85 19.95
CA VAL A 99 16.44 1.28 18.94
C VAL A 99 16.96 1.58 17.53
N VAL A 100 17.34 2.83 17.26
CA VAL A 100 17.88 3.22 15.95
C VAL A 100 19.18 2.48 15.63
N ALA A 101 20.12 2.41 16.56
CA ALA A 101 21.46 1.87 16.30
C ALA A 101 21.53 0.33 16.35
N CYS A 102 20.73 -0.31 17.21
CA CYS A 102 20.83 -1.75 17.48
C CYS A 102 19.67 -2.57 16.92
N VAL A 103 18.55 -1.93 16.53
CA VAL A 103 17.39 -2.61 15.92
C VAL A 103 17.25 -2.21 14.45
N GLU A 104 17.12 -0.91 14.18
CA GLU A 104 16.87 -0.42 12.81
C GLU A 104 18.09 -0.49 11.90
N LEU A 105 19.28 -0.12 12.40
CA LEU A 105 20.48 -0.14 11.56
C LEU A 105 20.84 -1.56 11.06
N PRO A 106 20.85 -2.62 11.89
CA PRO A 106 21.04 -3.99 11.39
C PRO A 106 19.98 -4.44 10.38
N LEU A 107 18.73 -4.02 10.57
CA LEU A 107 17.65 -4.25 9.60
C LEU A 107 17.98 -3.60 8.25
N VAL A 108 18.39 -2.33 8.24
CA VAL A 108 18.77 -1.60 7.03
C VAL A 108 19.99 -2.23 6.33
N LEU A 109 20.97 -2.74 7.09
CA LEU A 109 22.10 -3.47 6.52
C LEU A 109 21.67 -4.77 5.84
N MET A 110 20.75 -5.51 6.46
CA MET A 110 20.15 -6.70 5.85
C MET A 110 19.36 -6.35 4.58
N GLN A 111 18.59 -5.25 4.60
CA GLN A 111 17.89 -4.73 3.42
C GLN A 111 18.86 -4.35 2.30
N ALA A 112 19.96 -3.68 2.61
CA ALA A 112 21.00 -3.36 1.62
C ALA A 112 21.56 -4.64 0.96
N ARG A 113 21.82 -5.69 1.77
CA ARG A 113 22.30 -6.97 1.26
C ARG A 113 21.28 -7.68 0.35
N LEU A 114 19.98 -7.55 0.64
CA LEU A 114 18.90 -8.06 -0.21
C LEU A 114 18.84 -7.31 -1.55
N LEU A 115 18.97 -5.98 -1.54
CA LEU A 115 19.05 -5.19 -2.77
C LEU A 115 20.23 -5.64 -3.64
N GLU A 116 21.41 -5.82 -3.04
CA GLU A 116 22.58 -6.35 -3.77
C GLU A 116 22.33 -7.74 -4.34
N ALA A 117 21.67 -8.64 -3.58
CA ALA A 117 21.30 -9.97 -4.06
C ALA A 117 20.33 -9.92 -5.26
N ALA A 118 19.48 -8.89 -5.34
CA ALA A 118 18.62 -8.65 -6.50
C ALA A 118 19.34 -8.00 -7.69
N GLY A 119 20.63 -7.65 -7.55
CA GLY A 119 21.38 -6.88 -8.54
C GLY A 119 21.03 -5.39 -8.56
N LEU A 120 20.46 -4.89 -7.46
CA LEU A 120 20.06 -3.49 -7.28
C LEU A 120 21.08 -2.78 -6.39
N HIS A 121 21.44 -1.55 -6.73
CA HIS A 121 22.45 -0.82 -5.98
C HIS A 121 21.82 -0.11 -4.76
N PRO A 122 22.22 -0.41 -3.51
CA PRO A 122 21.59 0.17 -2.31
C PRO A 122 21.64 1.70 -2.27
N TRP A 123 22.74 2.27 -2.79
CA TRP A 123 22.93 3.73 -2.81
C TRP A 123 22.23 4.44 -3.95
N ALA A 124 21.62 3.73 -4.91
CA ALA A 124 20.79 4.38 -5.92
C ALA A 124 19.46 4.88 -5.32
N VAL A 125 19.06 4.37 -4.15
CA VAL A 125 17.76 4.61 -3.51
C VAL A 125 17.88 5.25 -2.12
N LYS A 126 18.84 6.17 -1.92
CA LYS A 126 19.17 6.77 -0.60
C LYS A 126 17.94 7.30 0.16
N MET A 127 17.09 8.08 -0.52
CA MET A 127 15.89 8.66 0.11
C MET A 127 14.88 7.60 0.52
N ARG A 128 14.76 6.51 -0.23
CA ARG A 128 13.84 5.40 0.08
C ARG A 128 14.30 4.61 1.29
N VAL A 129 15.61 4.42 1.45
CA VAL A 129 16.18 3.81 2.67
C VAL A 129 15.86 4.65 3.90
N VAL A 130 16.01 5.98 3.82
CA VAL A 130 15.67 6.88 4.94
C VAL A 130 14.17 6.83 5.26
N VAL A 131 13.31 6.87 4.24
CA VAL A 131 11.86 6.76 4.42
C VAL A 131 11.48 5.40 5.01
N SER A 132 12.13 4.31 4.59
CA SER A 132 11.96 2.98 5.17
C SER A 132 12.30 2.97 6.66
N LEU A 133 13.50 3.47 7.02
CA LEU A 133 13.94 3.57 8.41
C LEU A 133 12.97 4.41 9.24
N LEU A 134 12.56 5.58 8.76
CA LEU A 134 11.57 6.42 9.45
C LEU A 134 10.25 5.68 9.62
N ARG A 135 9.80 4.93 8.61
CA ARG A 135 8.55 4.18 8.69
C ARG A 135 8.61 3.05 9.72
N PHE A 136 9.68 2.26 9.75
CA PHE A 136 9.87 1.20 10.76
C PHE A 136 10.07 1.77 12.17
N LEU A 137 10.77 2.90 12.31
CA LEU A 137 10.89 3.55 13.60
C LEU A 137 9.53 4.08 14.09
N LEU A 138 8.83 4.84 13.24
CA LEU A 138 7.66 5.62 13.63
C LEU A 138 6.37 4.79 13.76
N LEU A 139 6.21 3.72 12.97
CA LEU A 139 4.98 2.93 12.93
C LEU A 139 5.03 1.70 13.86
N PRO A 140 5.97 0.74 13.74
CA PRO A 140 6.04 -0.37 14.69
C PRO A 140 6.87 -0.09 15.94
N CYS A 141 8.07 0.49 15.85
CA CYS A 141 8.96 0.57 17.02
C CYS A 141 8.46 1.52 18.11
N LEU A 142 7.94 2.69 17.74
CA LEU A 142 7.43 3.66 18.71
C LEU A 142 6.25 3.12 19.54
N PRO A 143 5.21 2.50 18.94
CA PRO A 143 4.16 1.84 19.73
C PRO A 143 4.69 0.71 20.61
N MET A 144 5.63 -0.10 20.13
CA MET A 144 6.25 -1.14 20.96
C MET A 144 6.96 -0.53 22.18
N MET A 145 7.70 0.57 22.00
CA MET A 145 8.32 1.32 23.10
C MET A 145 7.28 1.86 24.08
N LEU A 146 6.18 2.43 23.56
CA LEU A 146 5.10 2.97 24.40
C LEU A 146 4.42 1.86 25.22
N VAL A 147 4.09 0.72 24.59
CA VAL A 147 3.57 -0.46 25.29
C VAL A 147 4.54 -0.92 26.38
N ALA A 148 5.83 -1.06 26.06
CA ALA A 148 6.83 -1.41 27.04
C ALA A 148 6.90 -0.40 28.20
N ALA A 149 6.81 0.89 27.91
CA ALA A 149 6.87 1.96 28.91
C ALA A 149 5.67 2.01 29.88
N VAL A 150 4.54 1.41 29.51
CA VAL A 150 3.33 1.37 30.36
C VAL A 150 3.07 0.00 30.99
N THR A 151 3.95 -0.98 30.77
CA THR A 151 3.83 -2.34 31.30
C THR A 151 5.00 -2.68 32.21
N GLU A 152 4.78 -3.60 33.15
CA GLU A 152 5.78 -3.97 34.16
C GLU A 152 6.60 -5.20 33.76
N THR A 153 5.99 -6.11 33.00
CA THR A 153 6.57 -7.40 32.63
C THR A 153 6.43 -7.63 31.13
N LEU A 154 7.32 -8.45 30.57
CA LEU A 154 7.26 -8.84 29.16
C LEU A 154 5.94 -9.53 28.80
N ALA A 155 5.41 -10.38 29.71
CA ALA A 155 4.13 -11.04 29.52
C ALA A 155 2.97 -10.04 29.44
N MET A 156 2.94 -9.04 30.33
CA MET A 156 1.96 -7.97 30.28
C MET A 156 2.06 -7.15 28.99
N ALA A 157 3.29 -6.82 28.56
CA ALA A 157 3.54 -6.11 27.31
C ALA A 157 2.98 -6.90 26.11
N PHE A 158 3.24 -8.21 26.06
CA PHE A 158 2.79 -9.08 24.99
C PHE A 158 1.26 -9.16 24.94
N VAL A 159 0.59 -9.43 26.06
CA VAL A 159 -0.87 -9.51 26.13
C VAL A 159 -1.51 -8.18 25.77
N PHE A 160 -0.94 -7.07 26.23
CA PHE A 160 -1.44 -5.73 25.93
C PHE A 160 -1.32 -5.41 24.43
N LEU A 161 -0.16 -5.66 23.81
CA LEU A 161 0.03 -5.49 22.38
C LEU A 161 -0.90 -6.40 21.57
N ALA A 162 -1.01 -7.68 21.94
CA ALA A 162 -1.90 -8.63 21.29
C ALA A 162 -3.37 -8.18 21.37
N GLY A 163 -3.82 -7.71 22.53
CA GLY A 163 -5.16 -7.15 22.70
C GLY A 163 -5.44 -5.95 21.80
N LEU A 164 -4.49 -5.01 21.68
CA LEU A 164 -4.61 -3.87 20.76
C LEU A 164 -4.68 -4.32 19.29
N LEU A 165 -3.84 -5.27 18.89
CA LEU A 165 -3.82 -5.79 17.51
C LEU A 165 -5.11 -6.55 17.16
N VAL A 166 -5.62 -7.37 18.09
CA VAL A 166 -6.89 -8.09 17.90
C VAL A 166 -8.07 -7.12 17.82
N ALA A 167 -8.10 -6.10 18.68
CA ALA A 167 -9.15 -5.07 18.62
C ALA A 167 -9.10 -4.29 17.29
N PHE A 168 -7.91 -3.91 16.83
CA PHE A 168 -7.71 -3.23 15.55
C PHE A 168 -8.13 -4.12 14.37
N ALA A 169 -7.60 -5.35 14.29
CA ALA A 169 -7.90 -6.26 13.19
C ALA A 169 -9.38 -6.69 13.16
N GLY A 170 -9.98 -6.94 14.32
CA GLY A 170 -11.40 -7.25 14.44
C GLY A 170 -12.29 -6.09 14.00
N PHE A 171 -11.89 -4.85 14.32
CA PHE A 171 -12.59 -3.66 13.87
C PHE A 171 -12.44 -3.45 12.35
N GLU A 172 -11.23 -3.54 11.80
CA GLU A 172 -11.00 -3.42 10.35
C GLU A 172 -11.82 -4.45 9.58
N GLN A 173 -11.85 -5.71 10.03
CA GLN A 173 -12.67 -6.75 9.41
C GLN A 173 -14.17 -6.43 9.45
N PHE A 174 -14.64 -5.81 10.54
CA PHE A 174 -16.03 -5.37 10.69
C PHE A 174 -16.36 -4.12 9.86
N ALA A 175 -15.42 -3.19 9.71
CA ALA A 175 -15.58 -2.00 8.89
C ALA A 175 -15.57 -2.37 7.40
N LEU A 176 -14.63 -3.23 6.98
CA LEU A 176 -14.39 -3.58 5.58
C LEU A 176 -15.42 -4.54 4.97
N THR A 177 -16.34 -5.12 5.76
CA THR A 177 -17.29 -6.16 5.29
C THR A 177 -18.34 -5.67 4.27
N GLY A 178 -18.21 -4.47 3.70
CA GLY A 178 -19.11 -3.95 2.66
C GLY A 178 -18.55 -2.85 1.76
N THR A 179 -17.22 -2.66 1.70
CA THR A 179 -16.63 -1.37 1.28
C THR A 179 -15.54 -1.47 0.21
N LEU A 180 -15.43 -2.64 -0.42
CA LEU A 180 -14.36 -3.04 -1.33
C LEU A 180 -14.14 -2.17 -2.58
N SER A 181 -15.01 -1.19 -2.86
CA SER A 181 -14.90 -0.33 -4.04
C SER A 181 -14.66 1.14 -3.74
N ARG A 182 -14.37 1.52 -2.49
CA ARG A 182 -14.17 2.93 -2.12
C ARG A 182 -12.78 3.44 -2.47
N MET A 183 -12.74 4.72 -2.83
CA MET A 183 -11.48 5.44 -2.97
C MET A 183 -10.86 5.66 -1.59
N SER A 184 -9.57 5.38 -1.43
CA SER A 184 -8.79 5.86 -0.28
C SER A 184 -8.39 7.32 -0.50
N PRO A 185 -8.45 8.19 0.52
CA PRO A 185 -8.08 9.59 0.34
C PRO A 185 -6.62 9.69 -0.09
N PRO A 186 -6.29 10.70 -0.91
CA PRO A 186 -4.90 11.00 -1.18
C PRO A 186 -4.17 11.28 0.14
N PHE A 187 -2.99 10.68 0.32
CA PHE A 187 -2.12 10.81 1.50
C PHE A 187 -2.64 10.21 2.81
N GLU A 188 -3.70 9.39 2.77
CA GLU A 188 -4.27 8.72 3.94
C GLU A 188 -3.20 8.16 4.89
N VAL A 189 -2.36 7.28 4.39
CA VAL A 189 -1.30 6.61 5.16
C VAL A 189 -0.29 7.60 5.76
N VAL A 190 0.02 8.68 5.05
CA VAL A 190 0.98 9.69 5.50
C VAL A 190 0.39 10.54 6.62
N VAL A 191 -0.86 10.98 6.47
CA VAL A 191 -1.54 11.82 7.46
C VAL A 191 -1.86 11.00 8.71
N TYR A 192 -2.53 9.85 8.57
CA TYR A 192 -2.84 9.01 9.72
C TYR A 192 -1.58 8.48 10.40
N GLY A 193 -0.60 8.02 9.62
CA GLY A 193 0.70 7.58 10.15
C GLY A 193 1.41 8.70 10.89
N GLY A 194 1.47 9.91 10.32
CA GLY A 194 2.10 11.08 10.93
C GLY A 194 1.42 11.49 12.24
N VAL A 195 0.10 11.65 12.24
CA VAL A 195 -0.69 11.99 13.43
C VAL A 195 -0.52 10.93 14.52
N PHE A 196 -0.63 9.65 14.15
CA PHE A 196 -0.43 8.52 15.07
C PHE A 196 0.96 8.57 15.71
N SER A 197 2.02 8.74 14.91
CA SER A 197 3.39 8.80 15.42
C SER A 197 3.61 10.01 16.33
N VAL A 198 3.04 11.18 16.02
CA VAL A 198 3.09 12.36 16.89
C VAL A 198 2.40 12.10 18.23
N LEU A 199 1.21 11.49 18.23
CA LEU A 199 0.48 11.16 19.46
C LEU A 199 1.23 10.14 20.32
N VAL A 200 1.76 9.08 19.70
CA VAL A 200 2.57 8.06 20.39
C VAL A 200 3.84 8.67 20.98
N MET A 201 4.55 9.54 20.24
CA MET A 201 5.70 10.27 20.75
C MET A 201 5.35 11.18 21.93
N ALA A 202 4.23 11.89 21.85
CA ALA A 202 3.75 12.75 22.92
C ALA A 202 3.44 11.93 24.18
N MET A 203 2.76 10.79 24.06
CA MET A 203 2.48 9.88 25.18
C MET A 203 3.75 9.28 25.77
N LEU A 204 4.73 8.92 24.93
CA LEU A 204 6.01 8.38 25.38
C LEU A 204 6.79 9.44 26.16
N ALA A 205 6.91 10.65 25.61
CA ALA A 205 7.55 11.77 26.30
C ALA A 205 6.83 12.11 27.62
N TYR A 206 5.49 12.10 27.61
CA TYR A 206 4.69 12.30 28.81
C TYR A 206 4.93 11.21 29.86
N GLN A 207 5.00 9.93 29.45
CA GLN A 207 5.28 8.81 30.36
C GLN A 207 6.68 8.95 30.99
N TYR A 208 7.70 9.32 30.21
CA TYR A 208 9.05 9.53 30.75
C TYR A 208 9.15 10.76 31.67
N ALA A 209 8.42 11.84 31.36
CA ALA A 209 8.48 13.09 32.12
C ALA A 209 7.62 13.08 33.39
N ARG A 210 6.39 12.55 33.33
CA ARG A 210 5.41 12.59 34.42
C ARG A 210 5.22 11.25 35.13
N ARG A 211 5.58 10.12 34.49
CA ARG A 211 5.51 8.76 35.05
C ARG A 211 4.12 8.37 35.55
N ARG A 212 3.07 8.90 34.92
CA ARG A 212 1.66 8.63 35.27
C ARG A 212 1.07 7.56 34.36
N THR A 213 1.39 6.31 34.66
CA THR A 213 1.07 5.15 33.81
C THR A 213 -0.42 4.99 33.51
N MET A 214 -1.31 5.20 34.49
CA MET A 214 -2.76 5.09 34.24
C MET A 214 -3.27 6.13 33.24
N GLN A 215 -2.75 7.35 33.28
CA GLN A 215 -3.13 8.40 32.33
C GLN A 215 -2.65 8.07 30.92
N CYS A 216 -1.44 7.50 30.78
CA CYS A 216 -0.96 7.00 29.49
C CYS A 216 -1.79 5.82 28.96
N ARG A 217 -2.13 4.84 29.81
CA ARG A 217 -2.95 3.69 29.39
C ARG A 217 -4.33 4.15 28.89
N VAL A 218 -4.97 5.06 29.60
CA VAL A 218 -6.24 5.66 29.15
C VAL A 218 -6.06 6.44 27.85
N ALA A 219 -5.00 7.25 27.73
CA ALA A 219 -4.72 8.00 26.50
C ALA A 219 -4.47 7.09 25.29
N MET A 220 -3.81 5.95 25.47
CA MET A 220 -3.59 4.95 24.42
C MET A 220 -4.90 4.33 23.94
N VAL A 221 -5.75 3.86 24.87
CA VAL A 221 -7.06 3.29 24.54
C VAL A 221 -7.95 4.34 23.87
N ALA A 222 -7.97 5.57 24.39
CA ALA A 222 -8.72 6.68 23.80
C ALA A 222 -8.23 7.04 22.40
N THR A 223 -6.92 7.01 22.15
CA THR A 223 -6.34 7.28 20.83
C THR A 223 -6.67 6.17 19.84
N LEU A 224 -6.59 4.90 20.26
CA LEU A 224 -7.05 3.79 19.43
C LEU A 224 -8.54 3.96 19.10
N ALA A 225 -9.39 4.17 20.10
CA ALA A 225 -10.82 4.38 19.90
C ALA A 225 -11.12 5.55 18.96
N LEU A 226 -10.40 6.67 19.09
CA LEU A 226 -10.52 7.82 18.19
C LEU A 226 -10.15 7.44 16.75
N LEU A 227 -9.04 6.72 16.54
CA LEU A 227 -8.64 6.26 15.21
C LEU A 227 -9.67 5.30 14.60
N LEU A 228 -10.22 4.38 15.40
CA LEU A 228 -11.29 3.49 14.95
C LEU A 228 -12.57 4.26 14.61
N VAL A 229 -12.95 5.28 15.39
CA VAL A 229 -14.12 6.13 15.10
C VAL A 229 -13.91 6.97 13.83
N VAL A 230 -12.71 7.50 13.62
CA VAL A 230 -12.38 8.26 12.41
C VAL A 230 -12.39 7.34 11.19
N SER A 231 -11.76 6.16 11.27
CA SER A 231 -11.83 5.12 10.23
C SER A 231 -13.28 4.70 9.95
N PHE A 232 -14.06 4.47 11.01
CA PHE A 232 -15.49 4.14 10.89
C PHE A 232 -16.29 5.23 10.19
N GLY A 233 -16.12 6.48 10.60
CA GLY A 233 -16.91 7.60 10.07
C GLY A 233 -16.50 7.98 8.67
N TYR A 234 -15.22 7.78 8.32
CA TYR A 234 -14.73 7.84 6.95
C TYR A 234 -15.44 6.80 6.09
N ASP A 235 -15.44 5.55 6.57
CA ASP A 235 -16.02 4.44 5.85
C ASP A 235 -17.56 4.57 5.76
N ARG A 236 -18.28 4.75 6.86
CA ARG A 236 -19.76 4.82 6.88
C ARG A 236 -20.36 6.17 6.45
N GLN A 237 -19.61 7.04 5.78
CA GLN A 237 -20.07 8.36 5.29
C GLN A 237 -20.53 9.35 6.39
N GLY A 238 -20.27 9.06 7.67
CA GLY A 238 -20.61 9.98 8.75
C GLY A 238 -19.88 11.33 8.67
N PHE A 239 -18.73 11.35 8.00
CA PHE A 239 -17.92 12.55 7.75
C PHE A 239 -17.88 12.97 6.25
N GLY A 240 -18.87 12.59 5.44
CA GLY A 240 -18.82 12.69 3.96
C GLY A 240 -18.43 14.06 3.39
N ALA A 241 -19.06 15.15 3.84
CA ALA A 241 -18.85 16.48 3.27
C ALA A 241 -17.40 17.01 3.36
N PRO A 242 -16.71 17.00 4.52
CA PRO A 242 -15.32 17.48 4.60
C PRO A 242 -14.33 16.61 3.82
N VAL A 243 -14.58 15.30 3.70
CA VAL A 243 -13.75 14.39 2.92
C VAL A 243 -13.90 14.66 1.43
N GLU A 244 -15.13 14.80 0.95
CA GLU A 244 -15.42 15.13 -0.45
C GLU A 244 -14.76 16.44 -0.86
N GLU A 245 -14.83 17.48 -0.02
CA GLU A 245 -14.21 18.76 -0.31
C GLU A 245 -12.68 18.68 -0.29
N LEU A 246 -12.11 17.89 0.64
CA LEU A 246 -10.67 17.65 0.66
C LEU A 246 -10.21 16.96 -0.63
N ILE A 247 -10.95 15.95 -1.12
CA ILE A 247 -10.66 15.28 -2.39
C ILE A 247 -10.77 16.30 -3.53
N ARG A 248 -11.87 17.04 -3.64
CA ARG A 248 -12.08 18.07 -4.66
C ARG A 248 -10.96 19.12 -4.69
N SER A 249 -10.43 19.53 -3.54
CA SER A 249 -9.34 20.50 -3.47
C SER A 249 -8.01 20.00 -4.08
N GLN A 250 -7.84 18.67 -4.17
CA GLN A 250 -6.62 18.03 -4.69
C GLN A 250 -6.70 17.74 -6.20
N TYR A 251 -7.89 17.78 -6.79
CA TYR A 251 -8.11 17.52 -8.21
C TYR A 251 -8.66 18.79 -8.88
N ALA A 252 -7.79 19.50 -9.56
CA ALA A 252 -8.17 20.73 -10.25
C ALA A 252 -9.09 20.42 -11.44
N THR A 253 -10.07 21.29 -11.67
CA THR A 253 -10.79 21.31 -12.94
C THR A 253 -9.83 21.75 -14.05
N PRO A 254 -9.63 20.95 -15.10
CA PRO A 254 -8.70 21.28 -16.16
C PRO A 254 -9.15 22.56 -16.87
N GLY A 255 -8.21 23.49 -17.08
CA GLY A 255 -8.46 24.72 -17.87
C GLY A 255 -8.34 24.50 -19.38
N GLY A 256 -7.77 23.36 -19.80
CA GLY A 256 -7.71 22.92 -21.20
C GLY A 256 -8.95 22.11 -21.59
N GLY A 257 -9.18 21.91 -22.89
CA GLY A 257 -10.41 21.32 -23.46
C GLY A 257 -10.76 19.87 -23.08
N LEU A 258 -10.19 19.34 -22.00
CA LEU A 258 -10.57 18.07 -21.40
C LEU A 258 -11.99 18.16 -20.82
N ARG A 259 -12.93 17.42 -21.40
CA ARG A 259 -14.33 17.39 -20.96
C ARG A 259 -14.92 15.99 -21.06
N ALA A 260 -15.78 15.66 -20.10
CA ALA A 260 -16.59 14.44 -20.16
C ALA A 260 -17.89 14.73 -20.93
N VAL A 261 -18.18 13.93 -21.95
CA VAL A 261 -19.38 14.06 -22.79
C VAL A 261 -20.18 12.77 -22.69
N PHE A 262 -21.44 12.90 -22.30
CA PHE A 262 -22.38 11.78 -22.28
C PHE A 262 -22.99 11.58 -23.67
N GLY A 263 -22.87 10.38 -24.23
CA GLY A 263 -23.52 10.00 -25.48
C GLY A 263 -22.80 8.94 -26.30
N GLY A 264 -23.57 8.26 -27.15
CA GLY A 264 -23.11 7.21 -28.05
C GLY A 264 -23.41 5.79 -27.55
N PRO A 265 -23.30 4.77 -28.42
CA PRO A 265 -23.48 3.38 -28.03
C PRO A 265 -22.23 2.86 -27.30
N VAL A 266 -22.44 2.09 -26.22
CA VAL A 266 -21.39 1.25 -25.62
C VAL A 266 -21.22 0.00 -26.51
N PRO A 267 -20.03 -0.25 -27.08
CA PRO A 267 -19.73 -1.44 -27.88
C PRO A 267 -20.04 -2.72 -27.09
N TYR A 268 -20.46 -3.78 -27.78
CA TYR A 268 -20.81 -5.06 -27.14
C TYR A 268 -19.65 -5.64 -26.33
N GLU A 269 -18.43 -5.53 -26.83
CA GLU A 269 -17.20 -6.03 -26.18
C GLU A 269 -16.91 -5.33 -24.84
N GLU A 270 -17.40 -4.11 -24.64
CA GLU A 270 -17.20 -3.33 -23.41
C GLU A 270 -18.37 -3.48 -22.42
N ARG A 271 -19.39 -4.30 -22.71
CA ARG A 271 -20.55 -4.50 -21.82
C ARG A 271 -20.37 -5.57 -20.75
N GLY A 272 -19.31 -6.37 -20.82
CA GLY A 272 -18.98 -7.37 -19.81
C GLY A 272 -18.65 -6.74 -18.45
N GLU A 273 -18.64 -7.52 -17.38
CA GLU A 273 -18.18 -7.02 -16.08
C GLU A 273 -16.65 -6.86 -16.07
N ASP A 274 -16.14 -5.65 -15.79
CA ASP A 274 -14.68 -5.40 -15.70
C ASP A 274 -14.18 -5.57 -14.26
N LEU A 275 -15.10 -5.49 -13.30
CA LEU A 275 -14.82 -5.44 -11.89
C LEU A 275 -15.47 -6.65 -11.21
N GLN A 276 -14.68 -7.41 -10.45
CA GLN A 276 -15.21 -8.53 -9.67
C GLN A 276 -15.95 -8.00 -8.45
N PHE A 277 -17.28 -7.96 -8.50
CA PHE A 277 -18.10 -7.38 -7.43
C PHE A 277 -18.58 -8.40 -6.40
N LEU A 278 -18.82 -7.89 -5.19
CA LEU A 278 -19.59 -8.59 -4.16
C LEU A 278 -21.04 -8.77 -4.63
N ARG A 279 -21.72 -9.83 -4.14
CA ARG A 279 -23.13 -10.18 -4.45
C ARG A 279 -24.18 -9.06 -4.32
N ASN A 280 -23.84 -7.93 -3.70
CA ASN A 280 -24.76 -6.82 -3.38
C ASN A 280 -24.55 -5.56 -4.24
N PHE A 281 -23.68 -5.60 -5.24
CA PHE A 281 -23.44 -4.49 -6.15
C PHE A 281 -23.75 -4.89 -7.60
N VAL A 282 -24.10 -3.91 -8.41
CA VAL A 282 -24.34 -4.04 -9.85
C VAL A 282 -23.42 -3.06 -10.57
N GLU A 283 -22.68 -3.50 -11.58
CA GLU A 283 -21.91 -2.59 -12.42
C GLU A 283 -22.85 -1.85 -13.38
N VAL A 284 -22.71 -0.52 -13.42
CA VAL A 284 -23.37 0.34 -14.39
C VAL A 284 -22.29 0.96 -15.27
N LYS A 285 -22.42 0.78 -16.60
CA LYS A 285 -21.50 1.31 -17.61
C LYS A 285 -22.17 2.40 -18.44
N LEU A 286 -21.85 3.64 -18.15
CA LEU A 286 -22.40 4.80 -18.85
C LEU A 286 -21.54 5.17 -20.06
N PRO A 287 -22.13 5.52 -21.22
CA PRO A 287 -21.42 5.95 -22.42
C PRO A 287 -20.90 7.38 -22.24
N ILE A 288 -19.86 7.54 -21.43
CA ILE A 288 -19.19 8.81 -21.17
C ILE A 288 -17.83 8.75 -21.86
N ARG A 289 -17.61 9.69 -22.78
CA ARG A 289 -16.35 9.84 -23.51
C ARG A 289 -15.57 11.02 -22.94
N LEU A 290 -14.27 10.85 -22.80
CA LEU A 290 -13.36 11.93 -22.41
C LEU A 290 -12.78 12.55 -23.67
N GLU A 291 -13.26 13.74 -24.01
CA GLU A 291 -12.73 14.52 -25.13
C GLU A 291 -11.60 15.41 -24.63
N GLY A 292 -10.59 15.66 -25.48
CA GLY A 292 -9.46 16.54 -25.14
C GLY A 292 -8.31 15.85 -24.38
N LEU A 293 -8.40 14.54 -24.15
CA LEU A 293 -7.29 13.72 -23.66
C LEU A 293 -6.31 13.45 -24.82
N PRO A 294 -4.99 13.65 -24.63
CA PRO A 294 -3.99 13.27 -25.64
C PRO A 294 -4.08 11.78 -26.00
N ALA A 295 -3.83 11.42 -27.26
CA ALA A 295 -3.96 10.03 -27.73
C ALA A 295 -2.97 9.05 -27.04
N ASP A 296 -1.83 9.57 -26.60
CA ASP A 296 -0.78 8.87 -25.87
C ASP A 296 -0.96 8.92 -24.35
N ALA A 297 -1.83 9.79 -23.84
CA ALA A 297 -2.13 9.85 -22.41
C ALA A 297 -2.94 8.63 -21.96
N ARG A 298 -2.76 8.27 -20.69
CA ARG A 298 -3.46 7.15 -20.05
C ARG A 298 -4.08 7.61 -18.75
N ILE A 299 -5.19 6.99 -18.38
CA ILE A 299 -5.92 7.34 -17.17
C ILE A 299 -5.52 6.36 -16.08
N HIS A 300 -5.16 6.89 -14.92
CA HIS A 300 -4.83 6.11 -13.74
C HIS A 300 -5.73 6.47 -12.57
N ARG A 301 -6.05 5.46 -11.76
CA ARG A 301 -6.94 5.58 -10.59
C ARG A 301 -8.20 6.39 -10.87
N PRO A 302 -8.98 6.04 -11.91
CA PRO A 302 -10.24 6.69 -12.12
C PRO A 302 -11.17 6.39 -10.96
N ASN A 303 -11.70 7.45 -10.36
CA ASN A 303 -12.69 7.36 -9.30
C ASN A 303 -13.86 8.27 -9.66
N VAL A 304 -15.07 7.83 -9.33
CA VAL A 304 -16.30 8.59 -9.59
C VAL A 304 -17.08 8.85 -8.32
N ALA A 305 -17.75 9.98 -8.28
CA ALA A 305 -18.84 10.27 -7.36
C ALA A 305 -20.12 10.44 -8.19
N VAL A 306 -21.17 9.74 -7.80
CA VAL A 306 -22.43 9.70 -8.55
C VAL A 306 -23.57 10.18 -7.66
N ALA A 307 -24.30 11.19 -8.13
CA ALA A 307 -25.50 11.70 -7.48
C ALA A 307 -26.66 11.75 -8.47
N PHE A 308 -27.85 11.38 -8.03
CA PHE A 308 -29.06 11.48 -8.84
C PHE A 308 -30.31 11.63 -7.98
N GLU A 309 -31.36 12.14 -8.61
CA GLU A 309 -32.69 12.25 -8.03
C GLU A 309 -33.72 11.69 -9.00
N ALA A 310 -34.52 10.73 -8.53
CA ALA A 310 -35.55 10.07 -9.33
C ALA A 310 -36.65 9.48 -8.44
N GLY A 311 -37.92 9.68 -8.81
CA GLY A 311 -39.05 9.03 -8.11
C GLY A 311 -39.13 9.30 -6.61
N GLY A 312 -38.66 10.47 -6.15
CA GLY A 312 -38.59 10.81 -4.72
C GLY A 312 -37.41 10.18 -3.96
N VAL A 313 -36.56 9.42 -4.65
CA VAL A 313 -35.30 8.88 -4.12
C VAL A 313 -34.18 9.83 -4.53
N ARG A 314 -33.49 10.39 -3.53
CA ARG A 314 -32.24 11.11 -3.71
C ARG A 314 -31.09 10.22 -3.29
N TYR A 315 -30.13 10.02 -4.18
CA TYR A 315 -28.92 9.26 -3.91
C TYR A 315 -27.69 10.14 -4.16
N ALA A 316 -26.74 10.07 -3.23
CA ALA A 316 -25.41 10.63 -3.40
C ALA A 316 -24.42 9.57 -2.89
N GLY A 317 -23.71 8.95 -3.84
CA GLY A 317 -22.71 7.93 -3.56
C GLY A 317 -21.37 8.54 -3.14
N PRO A 318 -20.54 7.80 -2.38
CA PRO A 318 -19.19 8.23 -2.07
C PRO A 318 -18.28 8.14 -3.30
N TRP A 319 -17.08 8.70 -3.19
CA TRP A 319 -16.00 8.43 -4.16
C TRP A 319 -15.65 6.94 -4.18
N GLN A 320 -15.70 6.36 -5.36
CA GLN A 320 -15.49 4.93 -5.57
C GLN A 320 -14.67 4.68 -6.83
N ASN A 321 -13.95 3.55 -6.84
CA ASN A 321 -13.16 3.12 -8.00
C ASN A 321 -14.09 2.93 -9.20
N ALA A 322 -13.65 3.42 -10.36
CA ALA A 322 -14.34 3.25 -11.63
C ALA A 322 -13.48 2.44 -12.61
N SER A 323 -14.11 1.85 -13.61
CA SER A 323 -13.46 1.43 -14.84
C SER A 323 -13.67 2.54 -15.88
N VAL A 324 -12.63 2.87 -16.66
CA VAL A 324 -12.73 3.86 -17.74
C VAL A 324 -12.19 3.23 -19.00
N SER A 325 -13.03 3.14 -20.03
CA SER A 325 -12.67 2.75 -21.39
C SER A 325 -12.73 3.97 -22.32
N GLU A 326 -12.45 3.76 -23.61
CA GLU A 326 -12.58 4.83 -24.61
C GLU A 326 -14.02 5.31 -24.78
N SER A 327 -15.00 4.44 -24.47
CA SER A 327 -16.40 4.68 -24.78
C SER A 327 -17.33 4.71 -23.57
N ALA A 328 -16.88 4.21 -22.42
CA ALA A 328 -17.71 4.06 -21.23
C ALA A 328 -16.95 4.27 -19.92
N ILE A 329 -17.71 4.65 -18.89
CA ILE A 329 -17.26 4.66 -17.50
C ILE A 329 -18.14 3.69 -16.71
N GLY A 330 -17.52 2.67 -16.15
CA GLY A 330 -18.16 1.67 -15.30
C GLY A 330 -17.97 1.97 -13.82
N PHE A 331 -19.00 1.77 -13.02
CA PHE A 331 -18.91 1.91 -11.58
C PHE A 331 -19.93 1.02 -10.84
N PRO A 332 -19.63 0.63 -9.59
CA PRO A 332 -20.56 -0.14 -8.78
C PRO A 332 -21.72 0.73 -8.28
N LEU A 333 -22.94 0.19 -8.34
CA LEU A 333 -24.10 0.75 -7.64
C LEU A 333 -24.68 -0.29 -6.67
N PRO A 334 -25.04 0.06 -5.43
CA PRO A 334 -25.72 -0.86 -4.52
C PRO A 334 -26.99 -1.41 -5.17
N LYS A 335 -27.16 -2.74 -5.12
CA LYS A 335 -28.26 -3.42 -5.80
C LYS A 335 -29.64 -2.94 -5.36
N ASP A 336 -29.80 -2.64 -4.07
CA ASP A 336 -31.04 -2.11 -3.51
C ASP A 336 -31.39 -0.70 -4.02
N ILE A 337 -30.37 0.11 -4.33
CA ILE A 337 -30.54 1.42 -4.96
C ILE A 337 -30.86 1.22 -6.44
N TYR A 338 -30.08 0.39 -7.13
CA TYR A 338 -30.29 0.07 -8.54
C TYR A 338 -31.71 -0.43 -8.80
N ASP A 339 -32.18 -1.45 -8.07
CA ASP A 339 -33.50 -2.06 -8.26
C ASP A 339 -34.65 -1.06 -8.06
N ARG A 340 -34.45 0.01 -7.26
CA ARG A 340 -35.45 1.06 -7.04
C ARG A 340 -35.56 2.07 -8.18
N VAL A 341 -34.46 2.34 -8.89
CA VAL A 341 -34.39 3.41 -9.90
C VAL A 341 -34.08 2.92 -11.31
N ALA A 342 -33.84 1.62 -11.52
CA ALA A 342 -33.41 1.06 -12.80
C ALA A 342 -34.31 1.42 -13.97
N GLY A 343 -35.63 1.42 -13.77
CA GLY A 343 -36.63 1.70 -14.82
C GLY A 343 -37.10 3.16 -14.90
N THR A 344 -36.59 4.06 -14.06
CA THR A 344 -37.00 5.46 -14.04
C THR A 344 -35.99 6.34 -14.78
N ASP A 345 -36.49 7.31 -15.53
CA ASP A 345 -35.64 8.32 -16.16
C ASP A 345 -35.11 9.26 -15.07
N LEU A 346 -33.79 9.35 -14.94
CA LEU A 346 -33.14 10.12 -13.89
C LEU A 346 -32.20 11.20 -14.45
N THR A 347 -32.00 12.26 -13.67
CA THR A 347 -30.95 13.24 -13.93
C THR A 347 -29.73 12.84 -13.12
N LEU A 348 -28.69 12.39 -13.82
CA LEU A 348 -27.45 11.90 -13.21
C LEU A 348 -26.40 13.00 -13.23
N HIS A 349 -25.82 13.28 -12.07
CA HIS A 349 -24.60 14.06 -11.93
C HIS A 349 -23.45 13.11 -11.61
N LEU A 350 -22.45 13.08 -12.49
CA LEU A 350 -21.25 12.26 -12.31
C LEU A 350 -20.01 13.16 -12.29
N GLU A 351 -19.25 13.10 -11.21
CA GLU A 351 -17.90 13.67 -11.14
C GLU A 351 -16.88 12.54 -11.31
N LEU A 352 -15.95 12.69 -12.24
CA LEU A 352 -14.80 11.82 -12.42
C LEU A 352 -13.55 12.57 -11.97
N ILE A 353 -12.77 11.92 -11.11
CA ILE A 353 -11.39 12.31 -10.82
C ILE A 353 -10.45 11.22 -11.29
N ALA A 354 -9.34 11.63 -11.88
CA ALA A 354 -8.31 10.69 -12.27
C ALA A 354 -6.95 11.38 -12.35
N GLU A 355 -5.93 10.55 -12.55
CA GLU A 355 -4.57 10.96 -12.79
C GLU A 355 -4.25 10.72 -14.28
N GLU A 356 -3.94 11.79 -15.01
CA GLU A 356 -3.45 11.73 -16.39
C GLU A 356 -1.97 11.37 -16.38
N LEU A 357 -1.68 10.22 -16.97
CA LEU A 357 -0.35 9.69 -17.17
C LEU A 357 0.15 10.06 -18.56
N ASN A 358 1.22 10.86 -18.60
CA ASN A 358 1.92 11.20 -19.82
C ASN A 358 3.17 10.33 -20.00
N VAL A 359 3.49 9.97 -21.24
CA VAL A 359 4.69 9.18 -21.53
C VAL A 359 5.92 10.01 -21.17
N SER A 360 6.70 9.52 -20.20
CA SER A 360 7.92 10.19 -19.73
C SER A 360 9.16 9.64 -20.43
N GLU A 361 9.25 8.32 -20.55
CA GLU A 361 10.39 7.64 -21.16
C GLU A 361 9.89 6.39 -21.88
N MET A 362 10.43 6.16 -23.08
CA MET A 362 10.19 4.92 -23.82
C MET A 362 11.54 4.27 -24.09
N LYS A 363 11.70 3.04 -23.60
CA LYS A 363 12.95 2.30 -23.70
C LYS A 363 12.70 0.93 -24.29
N GLN A 364 13.37 0.64 -25.39
CA GLN A 364 13.39 -0.69 -25.99
C GLN A 364 14.61 -1.44 -25.47
N VAL A 365 14.39 -2.65 -24.96
CA VAL A 365 15.43 -3.50 -24.39
C VAL A 365 15.34 -4.89 -25.02
N THR A 366 16.47 -5.42 -25.45
CA THR A 366 16.58 -6.82 -25.90
C THR A 366 16.62 -7.73 -24.70
N VAL A 367 15.81 -8.78 -24.72
CA VAL A 367 15.70 -9.75 -23.63
C VAL A 367 16.95 -10.62 -23.59
N GLU A 368 17.63 -10.61 -22.46
CA GLU A 368 18.70 -11.54 -22.13
C GLU A 368 18.30 -12.36 -20.90
N GLU A 369 19.17 -13.27 -20.42
CA GLU A 369 18.92 -13.98 -19.16
C GLU A 369 18.76 -13.00 -17.98
N ARG A 370 19.52 -11.90 -18.01
CA ARG A 370 19.42 -10.77 -17.08
C ARG A 370 19.59 -9.48 -17.85
N PHE A 371 18.70 -8.53 -17.66
CA PHE A 371 18.73 -7.26 -18.38
C PHE A 371 18.16 -6.12 -17.52
N ALA A 372 18.54 -4.89 -17.85
CA ALA A 372 18.04 -3.71 -17.16
C ALA A 372 16.54 -3.53 -17.43
N GLY A 373 15.75 -3.49 -16.36
CA GLY A 373 14.33 -3.19 -16.41
C GLY A 373 14.03 -1.68 -16.34
N PRO A 374 12.74 -1.31 -16.36
CA PRO A 374 12.31 0.05 -16.14
C PRO A 374 12.69 0.51 -14.72
N MET A 375 12.73 1.83 -14.49
CA MET A 375 12.98 2.45 -13.18
C MET A 375 14.29 2.03 -12.49
N GLY A 376 15.30 1.62 -13.27
CA GLY A 376 16.54 1.06 -12.73
C GLY A 376 16.38 -0.29 -12.05
N GLY A 377 15.28 -1.00 -12.32
CA GLY A 377 15.06 -2.37 -11.91
C GLY A 377 15.95 -3.36 -12.67
N ASN A 378 15.98 -4.61 -12.20
CA ASN A 378 16.71 -5.70 -12.82
C ASN A 378 15.74 -6.82 -13.18
N CYS A 379 15.66 -7.18 -14.45
CA CYS A 379 14.76 -8.23 -14.93
C CYS A 379 15.53 -9.50 -15.29
N ILE A 380 14.92 -10.63 -15.02
CA ILE A 380 15.44 -11.95 -15.36
C ILE A 380 14.45 -12.72 -16.23
N LEU A 381 14.96 -13.43 -17.24
CA LEU A 381 14.16 -14.35 -18.03
C LEU A 381 14.18 -15.74 -17.38
N SER A 382 13.04 -16.22 -16.90
CA SER A 382 12.90 -17.54 -16.28
C SER A 382 11.75 -18.33 -16.90
N ARG A 383 12.09 -19.41 -17.61
CA ARG A 383 11.11 -20.33 -18.24
C ARG A 383 10.08 -19.62 -19.14
N GLY A 384 10.53 -18.63 -19.91
CA GLY A 384 9.69 -17.85 -20.81
C GLY A 384 8.85 -16.76 -20.14
N LYS A 385 9.01 -16.54 -18.83
CA LYS A 385 8.43 -15.43 -18.08
C LYS A 385 9.51 -14.44 -17.69
N VAL A 386 9.19 -13.16 -17.79
CA VAL A 386 10.07 -12.09 -17.34
C VAL A 386 9.71 -11.73 -15.90
N VAL A 387 10.68 -11.78 -15.00
CA VAL A 387 10.51 -11.37 -13.61
C VAL A 387 11.37 -10.14 -13.39
N CYS A 388 10.76 -9.00 -13.09
CA CYS A 388 11.44 -7.75 -12.81
C CYS A 388 11.50 -7.47 -11.31
N ARG A 389 12.67 -7.01 -10.86
CA ARG A 389 12.96 -6.70 -9.46
C ARG A 389 13.21 -5.22 -9.29
N PHE A 390 12.56 -4.63 -8.29
CA PHE A 390 12.62 -3.20 -8.01
C PHE A 390 13.00 -2.94 -6.55
N ALA A 391 13.71 -1.83 -6.33
CA ALA A 391 14.15 -1.42 -5.00
C ALA A 391 13.10 -0.52 -4.34
N TYR A 392 12.47 -1.02 -3.28
CA TYR A 392 11.33 -0.38 -2.62
C TYR A 392 10.19 -0.07 -3.62
N GLN A 393 9.12 0.59 -3.16
CA GLN A 393 7.94 0.84 -3.97
C GLN A 393 8.22 1.77 -5.18
N ALA A 394 8.18 1.24 -6.39
CA ALA A 394 8.35 2.00 -7.62
C ALA A 394 6.97 2.57 -8.03
N TRP A 395 6.84 3.89 -8.04
CA TRP A 395 5.55 4.61 -8.27
C TRP A 395 5.40 5.15 -9.69
N THR A 396 6.06 4.56 -10.70
CA THR A 396 5.77 4.91 -12.09
C THR A 396 5.01 3.75 -12.74
N PRO A 397 3.72 3.95 -13.04
CA PRO A 397 2.99 2.99 -13.85
C PRO A 397 3.77 2.80 -15.15
N THR A 398 3.99 1.55 -15.52
CA THR A 398 4.80 1.20 -16.68
C THR A 398 4.04 0.19 -17.53
N HIS A 399 3.88 0.50 -18.81
CA HIS A 399 3.32 -0.44 -19.78
C HIS A 399 4.46 -1.17 -20.49
N VAL A 400 4.38 -2.49 -20.51
CA VAL A 400 5.38 -3.33 -21.17
C VAL A 400 4.73 -4.00 -22.38
N GLU A 401 5.31 -3.79 -23.55
CA GLU A 401 4.90 -4.46 -24.78
C GLU A 401 6.00 -5.41 -25.25
N ALA A 402 5.57 -6.55 -25.78
CA ALA A 402 6.44 -7.54 -26.38
C ALA A 402 5.88 -7.97 -27.73
N VAL A 403 6.77 -8.24 -28.67
CA VAL A 403 6.44 -8.99 -29.89
C VAL A 403 6.90 -10.42 -29.65
N THR A 404 5.96 -11.33 -29.40
CA THR A 404 6.27 -12.73 -29.04
C THR A 404 5.81 -13.71 -30.10
N GLY A 405 6.50 -14.85 -30.21
CA GLY A 405 6.07 -15.99 -31.04
C GLY A 405 5.13 -16.92 -30.28
N SER A 406 4.04 -17.35 -30.91
CA SER A 406 3.00 -18.18 -30.27
C SER A 406 3.41 -19.63 -29.95
N LEU A 407 4.48 -20.16 -30.57
CA LEU A 407 4.80 -21.60 -30.61
C LEU A 407 6.11 -21.98 -29.88
N GLY A 408 6.59 -21.13 -28.97
CA GLY A 408 7.78 -21.36 -28.16
C GLY A 408 9.08 -20.88 -28.82
N CYS A 409 10.15 -20.77 -28.03
CA CYS A 409 11.38 -20.05 -28.44
C CYS A 409 12.15 -20.63 -29.63
N ASN A 410 11.82 -21.86 -30.04
CA ASN A 410 12.50 -22.53 -31.15
C ASN A 410 11.61 -22.65 -32.40
N VAL A 411 10.39 -22.11 -32.39
CA VAL A 411 9.44 -22.21 -33.50
C VAL A 411 9.06 -20.82 -33.95
N ALA A 412 9.30 -20.53 -35.23
CA ALA A 412 8.85 -19.29 -35.86
C ALA A 412 7.31 -19.26 -35.89
N GLY A 413 6.71 -18.64 -34.86
CA GLY A 413 5.28 -18.35 -34.80
C GLY A 413 4.94 -17.01 -35.44
N LYS A 414 3.65 -16.78 -35.68
CA LYS A 414 3.16 -15.43 -36.06
C LYS A 414 3.44 -14.46 -34.89
N PRO A 415 4.03 -13.29 -35.15
CA PRO A 415 4.26 -12.30 -34.11
C PRO A 415 2.92 -11.86 -33.51
N MET A 416 2.83 -11.95 -32.19
CA MET A 416 1.69 -11.45 -31.41
C MET A 416 2.17 -10.28 -30.56
N HIS A 417 1.45 -9.15 -30.67
CA HIS A 417 1.63 -8.01 -29.78
C HIS A 417 0.95 -8.31 -28.46
N VAL A 418 1.72 -8.28 -27.38
CA VAL A 418 1.25 -8.60 -26.05
C VAL A 418 1.68 -7.48 -25.10
N GLY A 419 0.73 -6.98 -24.30
CA GLY A 419 0.96 -5.92 -23.32
C GLY A 419 0.72 -6.41 -21.91
N ALA A 420 1.45 -5.85 -20.95
CA ALA A 420 1.18 -6.01 -19.53
C ALA A 420 1.41 -4.68 -18.80
N TRP A 421 0.55 -4.39 -17.83
CA TRP A 421 0.72 -3.25 -16.94
C TRP A 421 1.44 -3.66 -15.68
N LEU A 422 2.51 -2.94 -15.36
CA LEU A 422 3.11 -2.94 -14.03
C LEU A 422 2.29 -1.98 -13.17
N LEU A 423 1.17 -2.47 -12.66
CA LEU A 423 0.30 -1.73 -11.74
C LEU A 423 0.83 -1.86 -10.32
N GLU A 424 0.97 -0.72 -9.66
CA GLU A 424 1.14 -0.54 -8.22
C GLU A 424 1.86 -1.71 -7.52
N ILE A 425 3.17 -1.69 -7.64
CA ILE A 425 4.05 -2.63 -6.94
C ILE A 425 3.74 -2.54 -5.43
N PRO A 426 3.27 -3.62 -4.78
CA PRO A 426 2.80 -3.58 -3.41
C PRO A 426 3.88 -3.03 -2.49
N GLN A 427 3.44 -2.33 -1.44
CA GLN A 427 4.35 -1.62 -0.57
C GLN A 427 5.45 -2.57 -0.05
N GLY A 428 6.71 -2.23 -0.34
CA GLY A 428 7.90 -2.78 0.33
C GLY A 428 8.00 -2.32 1.78
N THR A 429 6.91 -2.44 2.55
CA THR A 429 6.81 -2.18 3.99
C THR A 429 7.19 -3.39 4.83
N THR A 430 7.62 -4.47 4.18
CA THR A 430 8.09 -5.67 4.87
C THR A 430 9.62 -5.64 5.00
N TYR A 431 10.17 -6.64 5.68
CA TYR A 431 11.61 -6.80 5.84
C TYR A 431 12.35 -6.96 4.51
N ASP A 432 11.69 -7.48 3.47
CA ASP A 432 12.23 -7.54 2.10
C ASP A 432 12.00 -6.21 1.37
N PRO A 433 13.05 -5.45 1.02
CA PRO A 433 12.94 -4.20 0.28
C PRO A 433 12.81 -4.44 -1.23
N VAL A 434 12.99 -5.68 -1.71
CA VAL A 434 12.90 -6.04 -3.12
C VAL A 434 11.46 -6.41 -3.44
N VAL A 435 10.90 -5.75 -4.44
CA VAL A 435 9.61 -6.19 -4.98
C VAL A 435 9.81 -6.91 -6.29
N ASN A 436 9.25 -8.11 -6.36
CA ASN A 436 9.35 -8.99 -7.51
C ASN A 436 8.02 -8.96 -8.26
N GLU A 437 8.05 -8.59 -9.52
CA GLU A 437 6.86 -8.55 -10.37
C GLU A 437 7.06 -9.47 -11.58
N THR A 438 6.11 -10.38 -11.79
CA THR A 438 6.17 -11.31 -12.92
C THR A 438 5.30 -10.76 -14.05
N LEU A 439 5.93 -10.40 -15.17
CA LEU A 439 5.22 -9.88 -16.33
C LEU A 439 4.35 -10.97 -16.95
N SER A 440 3.04 -10.82 -16.80
CA SER A 440 2.04 -11.68 -17.43
C SER A 440 1.73 -11.20 -18.84
N LEU A 441 2.75 -11.21 -19.69
CA LEU A 441 2.57 -11.07 -21.13
C LEU A 441 1.90 -12.38 -21.57
N GLY A 442 0.67 -12.38 -22.07
CA GLY A 442 -0.09 -13.56 -22.55
C GLY A 442 0.58 -14.49 -23.59
N GLY A 443 1.90 -14.39 -23.80
CA GLY A 443 2.75 -15.29 -24.59
C GLY A 443 4.06 -15.64 -23.85
N ARG A 444 4.90 -16.49 -24.44
CA ARG A 444 6.25 -16.76 -23.90
C ARG A 444 7.24 -15.78 -24.50
N VAL A 445 8.03 -15.13 -23.64
CA VAL A 445 9.14 -14.25 -24.04
C VAL A 445 10.41 -15.09 -24.16
N CYS A 446 11.22 -14.83 -25.18
CA CYS A 446 12.43 -15.56 -25.50
C CYS A 446 13.66 -14.65 -25.47
N ALA A 447 14.84 -15.24 -25.28
CA ALA A 447 16.08 -14.49 -25.38
C ALA A 447 16.26 -13.95 -26.80
N GLY A 448 16.58 -12.67 -26.93
CA GLY A 448 16.65 -11.94 -28.19
C GLY A 448 15.37 -11.19 -28.57
N ASP A 449 14.23 -11.46 -27.92
CA ASP A 449 13.00 -10.70 -28.15
C ASP A 449 13.19 -9.24 -27.71
N ALA A 450 12.49 -8.31 -28.38
CA ALA A 450 12.48 -6.91 -27.97
C ALA A 450 11.29 -6.61 -27.07
N LEU A 451 11.57 -6.08 -25.88
CA LEU A 451 10.56 -5.50 -24.99
C LEU A 451 10.59 -3.99 -25.11
N ARG A 452 9.40 -3.38 -25.21
CA ARG A 452 9.21 -1.93 -25.16
C ARG A 452 8.61 -1.56 -23.81
N PHE A 453 9.38 -0.87 -22.99
CA PHE A 453 8.93 -0.29 -21.73
C PHE A 453 8.50 1.15 -21.98
N THR A 454 7.27 1.48 -21.60
CA THR A 454 6.74 2.84 -21.64
C THR A 454 6.48 3.29 -20.21
N GLU A 455 7.35 4.12 -19.68
CA GLU A 455 7.22 4.69 -18.34
C GLU A 455 6.39 5.95 -18.40
N TYR A 456 5.40 6.05 -17.51
CA TYR A 456 4.56 7.21 -17.41
C TYR A 456 5.00 8.11 -16.26
N GLY A 457 5.08 9.41 -16.54
CA GLY A 457 5.58 10.45 -15.64
C GLY A 457 4.52 11.11 -14.79
N SER A 458 4.92 12.21 -14.13
CA SER A 458 4.15 12.96 -13.14
C SER A 458 2.66 13.04 -13.48
N PRO A 459 1.78 12.41 -12.69
CA PRO A 459 0.36 12.43 -12.98
C PRO A 459 -0.18 13.86 -12.86
N GLN A 460 -0.85 14.37 -13.89
CA GLN A 460 -1.70 15.54 -13.73
C GLN A 460 -3.03 15.09 -13.15
N ARG A 461 -3.36 15.59 -11.95
CA ARG A 461 -4.63 15.30 -11.30
C ARG A 461 -5.70 16.21 -11.88
N PHE A 462 -6.75 15.62 -12.44
CA PHE A 462 -7.86 16.37 -12.99
C PHE A 462 -9.21 15.90 -12.42
N ARG A 463 -10.17 16.82 -12.46
CA ARG A 463 -11.58 16.57 -12.16
C ARG A 463 -12.44 17.05 -13.31
N VAL A 464 -13.31 16.19 -13.81
CA VAL A 464 -14.34 16.55 -14.80
C VAL A 464 -15.71 16.14 -14.26
N ALA A 465 -16.74 16.90 -14.63
CA ALA A 465 -18.12 16.61 -14.26
C ALA A 465 -18.98 16.52 -15.52
N VAL A 466 -19.99 15.66 -15.48
CA VAL A 466 -20.98 15.51 -16.55
C VAL A 466 -22.36 15.37 -15.95
N ASP A 467 -23.29 16.14 -16.49
CA ASP A 467 -24.72 16.01 -16.22
C ASP A 467 -25.37 15.25 -17.38
N ALA A 468 -26.03 14.13 -17.06
CA ALA A 468 -26.72 13.31 -18.03
C ALA A 468 -28.22 13.28 -17.68
N PRO A 469 -29.07 14.04 -18.40
CA PRO A 469 -30.51 14.04 -18.18
C PRO A 469 -31.18 12.85 -18.87
N GLY A 470 -32.25 12.32 -18.27
CA GLY A 470 -33.09 11.28 -18.87
C GLY A 470 -32.41 9.92 -19.01
N VAL A 471 -31.45 9.62 -18.14
CA VAL A 471 -30.74 8.33 -18.15
C VAL A 471 -31.63 7.26 -17.53
N ARG A 472 -31.68 6.08 -18.13
CA ARG A 472 -32.32 4.90 -17.54
C ARG A 472 -31.29 3.84 -17.23
N LEU A 473 -31.05 3.54 -15.95
CA LEU A 473 -29.94 2.66 -15.54
C LEU A 473 -30.14 1.20 -15.98
N SER A 474 -31.37 0.76 -16.29
CA SER A 474 -31.62 -0.56 -16.88
C SER A 474 -30.88 -0.78 -18.19
N ASP A 475 -30.67 0.29 -18.95
CA ASP A 475 -30.13 0.23 -20.31
C ASP A 475 -28.59 0.13 -20.30
N TYR A 476 -27.99 0.36 -19.14
CA TYR A 476 -26.54 0.47 -18.92
C TYR A 476 -26.01 -0.55 -17.91
N ARG A 477 -26.80 -1.56 -17.57
CA ARG A 477 -26.34 -2.66 -16.71
C ARG A 477 -25.25 -3.45 -17.45
N ALA A 478 -24.12 -3.69 -16.80
CA ALA A 478 -23.17 -4.67 -17.33
C ALA A 478 -23.84 -6.05 -17.37
N VAL A 479 -23.54 -6.79 -18.44
CA VAL A 479 -24.10 -8.14 -18.63
C VAL A 479 -23.05 -9.12 -18.14
N ASP A 480 -23.42 -10.00 -17.21
CA ASP A 480 -22.61 -11.16 -16.85
C ASP A 480 -22.22 -11.87 -18.15
N GLU A 481 -20.93 -11.95 -18.47
CA GLU A 481 -20.49 -12.74 -19.64
C GLU A 481 -21.11 -14.14 -19.48
N PRO A 482 -21.97 -14.58 -20.42
CA PRO A 482 -22.52 -15.92 -20.33
C PRO A 482 -21.33 -16.88 -20.42
N GLY A 483 -21.09 -17.61 -19.33
CA GLY A 483 -19.97 -18.54 -19.24
C GLY A 483 -19.94 -19.48 -20.45
N GLY A 484 -18.96 -19.29 -21.33
CA GLY A 484 -18.62 -20.22 -22.40
C GLY A 484 -18.97 -19.77 -23.81
N ALA A 485 -18.00 -19.11 -24.47
CA ALA A 485 -17.46 -19.51 -25.78
C ALA A 485 -16.40 -18.49 -26.20
N ARG A 486 -15.14 -18.71 -25.81
CA ARG A 486 -14.03 -18.13 -26.59
C ARG A 486 -13.94 -18.92 -27.90
N PRO A 487 -13.94 -18.28 -29.08
CA PRO A 487 -13.70 -18.96 -30.34
C PRO A 487 -12.30 -19.60 -30.40
#